data_AF-A0A2D5AD38-F1
#
_entry.id   AF-A0A2D5AD38-F1
#
_cell.length_a   1.000
_cell.length_b   1.000
_cell.length_c   1.000
_cell.angle_alpha   90.00
_cell.angle_beta   90.00
_cell.angle_gamma   90.00
#
_symmetry.space_group_name_H-M   'P 1'
#
loop_
_entity.id
_entity.type
_entity.pdbx_description
1 polymer ?
#
loop_
_entity_poly.entity_id
_entity_poly.type
_entity_poly.pdbx_seq_one_letter_code
_entity_poly.pdbx_strand_id
1 'polypeptide(L)'
;MNITSVDSVSSRAFGPSHDMDRHAMNRTTSRHATPRLHAPRRGFSLLEVIIAVTIVALLATLVVPRLTRFLAGANEDKAVAEVNSLANAVRLYITQNTTGNIDDDFTLEVLLDGDDPYLENSADLIDPWGTPYEIIIPGEQNIEFDVMSYGPDKKFGGEDDIIHGKR
;
A
#
# COMPACT_ATOMS: atom_id res chain seq x y z
N MET A 1 -44.16 -30.78 -2.07
CA MET A 1 -45.40 -31.40 -1.57
C MET A 1 -46.11 -30.42 -0.66
N ASN A 2 -47.31 -30.03 -1.05
CA ASN A 2 -48.24 -29.16 -0.33
C ASN A 2 -49.08 -30.03 0.63
N ILE A 3 -49.41 -29.56 1.84
CA ILE A 3 -50.59 -30.00 2.64
C ILE A 3 -50.76 -29.05 3.85
N THR A 4 -51.72 -28.12 3.81
CA THR A 4 -53.09 -28.18 4.42
C THR A 4 -53.06 -28.19 5.95
N SER A 5 -53.42 -27.11 6.66
CA SER A 5 -54.74 -26.46 6.81
C SER A 5 -55.77 -27.31 7.57
N VAL A 6 -56.44 -26.63 8.51
CA VAL A 6 -57.69 -26.94 9.25
C VAL A 6 -57.65 -28.18 10.18
N ASP A 7 -58.31 -28.22 11.34
CA ASP A 7 -59.69 -27.79 11.58
C ASP A 7 -60.11 -27.81 13.08
N SER A 8 -61.24 -27.14 13.34
CA SER A 8 -62.35 -27.49 14.27
C SER A 8 -62.10 -27.48 15.79
N VAL A 9 -62.66 -26.54 16.57
CA VAL A 9 -64.07 -26.33 16.99
C VAL A 9 -64.65 -27.45 17.88
N SER A 10 -64.94 -27.10 19.14
CA SER A 10 -66.11 -27.56 19.95
C SER A 10 -66.02 -26.89 21.35
N SER A 11 -67.04 -26.54 22.14
CA SER A 11 -68.48 -26.26 22.01
C SER A 11 -68.99 -26.06 23.46
N ARG A 12 -69.91 -25.09 23.65
CA ARG A 12 -70.95 -24.98 24.70
C ARG A 12 -70.61 -24.62 26.17
N ALA A 13 -71.20 -23.51 26.63
CA ALA A 13 -72.33 -23.40 27.59
C ALA A 13 -72.37 -21.96 28.15
N PHE A 14 -73.29 -21.07 27.76
CA PHE A 14 -74.68 -20.82 28.21
C PHE A 14 -74.92 -20.75 29.74
N GLY A 15 -75.25 -19.53 30.21
CA GLY A 15 -75.85 -19.24 31.52
C GLY A 15 -75.73 -17.75 31.95
N PRO A 16 -76.83 -16.97 32.03
CA PRO A 16 -76.80 -15.54 32.34
C PRO A 16 -77.35 -15.18 33.74
N SER A 17 -76.89 -14.09 34.34
CA SER A 17 -77.66 -13.19 35.22
C SER A 17 -76.78 -12.01 35.61
N HIS A 18 -77.05 -10.82 35.06
CA HIS A 18 -77.76 -9.75 35.77
C HIS A 18 -76.91 -9.13 36.88
N ASP A 19 -76.17 -8.08 36.53
CA ASP A 19 -75.82 -7.03 37.47
C ASP A 19 -75.98 -5.67 36.76
N MET A 20 -76.94 -4.91 37.28
CA MET A 20 -77.17 -3.51 36.97
C MET A 20 -76.10 -2.65 37.63
N ASP A 21 -75.86 -1.50 37.00
CA ASP A 21 -75.24 -0.31 37.58
C ASP A 21 -73.76 -0.39 37.98
N ARG A 22 -72.94 0.37 37.24
CA ARG A 22 -72.41 1.63 37.76
C ARG A 22 -71.65 2.41 36.69
N HIS A 23 -72.00 3.68 36.61
CA HIS A 23 -71.15 4.77 36.14
C HIS A 23 -69.67 4.54 36.45
N ALA A 24 -68.81 4.69 35.44
CA ALA A 24 -67.63 5.55 35.54
C ALA A 24 -66.86 5.64 34.22
N MET A 25 -66.82 6.87 33.69
CA MET A 25 -65.58 7.57 33.38
C MET A 25 -64.71 7.00 32.25
N ASN A 26 -64.96 7.48 31.03
CA ASN A 26 -63.94 7.59 29.99
C ASN A 26 -62.73 8.34 30.53
N ARG A 27 -61.64 7.62 30.84
CA ARG A 27 -60.32 8.22 31.03
C ARG A 27 -59.48 7.94 29.81
N THR A 28 -59.49 8.91 28.91
CA THR A 28 -58.52 9.09 27.83
C THR A 28 -57.12 8.92 28.40
N THR A 29 -56.43 7.84 28.08
CA THR A 29 -55.03 7.63 28.46
C THR A 29 -54.16 8.55 27.61
N SER A 30 -53.98 9.78 28.08
CA SER A 30 -53.01 10.73 27.55
C SER A 30 -51.60 10.19 27.77
N ARG A 31 -51.03 9.53 26.75
CA ARG A 31 -49.61 9.19 26.69
C ARG A 31 -48.79 10.48 26.71
N HIS A 32 -48.24 10.85 27.86
CA HIS A 32 -47.20 11.87 27.95
C HIS A 32 -45.92 11.32 27.31
N ALA A 33 -45.66 11.70 26.06
CA ALA A 33 -44.35 11.56 25.45
C ALA A 33 -43.39 12.50 26.19
N THR A 34 -42.41 11.94 26.88
CA THR A 34 -41.33 12.70 27.50
C THR A 34 -40.47 13.34 26.39
N PRO A 35 -40.23 14.66 26.42
CA PRO A 35 -39.37 15.29 25.43
C PRO A 35 -37.93 14.80 25.63
N ARG A 36 -37.38 14.10 24.64
CA ARG A 36 -35.95 13.81 24.59
C ARG A 36 -35.21 15.12 24.37
N LEU A 37 -34.51 15.59 25.41
CA LEU A 37 -33.63 16.75 25.33
C LEU A 37 -32.61 16.50 24.20
N HIS A 38 -32.72 17.26 23.12
CA HIS A 38 -31.75 17.21 22.03
C HIS A 38 -30.44 17.81 22.59
N ALA A 39 -29.45 16.97 22.85
CA ALA A 39 -28.14 17.45 23.24
C ALA A 39 -27.60 18.34 22.11
N PRO A 40 -27.10 19.55 22.41
CA PRO A 40 -26.58 20.43 21.37
C PRO A 40 -25.41 19.72 20.66
N ARG A 41 -25.50 19.62 19.33
CA ARG A 41 -24.38 19.16 18.51
C ARG A 41 -23.24 20.15 18.68
N ARG A 42 -22.17 19.73 19.36
CA ARG A 42 -20.93 20.51 19.46
C ARG A 42 -20.28 20.54 18.09
N GLY A 43 -20.25 21.72 17.45
CA GLY A 43 -19.45 21.97 16.25
C GLY A 43 -17.99 22.25 16.62
N PHE A 44 -17.09 22.11 15.64
CA PHE A 44 -15.68 22.47 15.78
C PHE A 44 -15.51 23.98 16.01
N SER A 45 -14.59 24.35 16.89
CA SER A 45 -14.19 25.75 17.06
C SER A 45 -13.17 26.15 16.00
N LEU A 46 -13.23 27.40 15.53
CA LEU A 46 -12.20 27.96 14.64
C LEU A 46 -10.80 27.87 15.26
N LEU A 47 -10.72 28.07 16.58
CA LEU A 47 -9.46 28.00 17.33
C LEU A 47 -8.85 26.59 17.29
N GLU A 48 -9.68 25.55 17.30
CA GLU A 48 -9.23 24.16 17.30
C GLU A 48 -8.57 23.81 15.96
N VAL A 49 -9.17 24.28 14.86
CA VAL A 49 -8.58 24.13 13.51
C VAL A 49 -7.28 24.94 13.40
N ILE A 50 -7.25 26.18 13.89
CA ILE A 50 -6.04 27.02 13.85
C ILE A 50 -4.89 26.37 14.62
N ILE A 51 -5.13 25.91 15.85
CA ILE A 51 -4.10 25.23 16.65
C ILE A 51 -3.62 23.96 15.95
N ALA A 52 -4.54 23.15 15.41
CA ALA A 52 -4.19 21.91 14.73
C ALA A 52 -3.30 22.17 13.50
N VAL A 53 -3.69 23.07 12.59
CA VAL A 53 -2.88 23.37 11.39
C VAL A 53 -1.56 24.04 11.74
N THR A 54 -1.52 24.82 12.83
CA THR A 54 -0.27 25.44 13.32
C THR A 54 0.72 24.38 13.79
N ILE A 55 0.27 23.39 14.56
CA ILE A 55 1.14 22.29 15.02
C ILE A 55 1.61 21.46 13.82
N VAL A 56 0.73 21.14 12.87
CA VAL A 56 1.11 20.41 11.65
C VAL A 56 2.14 21.19 10.83
N ALA A 57 1.96 22.49 10.65
CA ALA A 57 2.91 23.35 9.94
C ALA A 57 4.28 23.36 10.63
N LEU A 58 4.31 23.47 11.96
CA LEU A 58 5.55 23.42 12.73
C LEU A 58 6.26 22.06 12.57
N LEU A 59 5.52 20.96 12.73
CA LEU A 59 6.09 19.60 12.61
C LEU A 59 6.59 19.30 11.20
N ALA A 60 5.89 19.76 10.16
CA ALA A 60 6.28 19.55 8.77
C ALA A 60 7.70 20.05 8.48
N THR A 61 8.10 21.19 9.07
CA THR A 61 9.46 21.73 8.91
C THR A 61 10.57 20.81 9.44
N LEU A 62 10.27 20.03 10.49
CA LEU A 62 11.25 19.14 11.12
C LEU A 62 11.28 17.75 10.49
N VAL A 63 10.13 17.28 9.99
CA VAL A 63 9.98 15.91 9.47
C VAL A 63 10.49 15.80 8.03
N VAL A 64 10.17 16.77 7.16
CA VAL A 64 10.48 16.68 5.73
C VAL A 64 11.98 16.48 5.44
N PRO A 65 12.92 17.29 6.01
CA PRO A 65 14.34 17.12 5.72
C PRO A 65 14.94 15.81 6.24
N ARG A 66 14.35 15.23 7.30
CA ARG A 66 14.80 13.94 7.84
C ARG A 66 14.34 12.80 6.95
N LEU A 67 13.10 12.86 6.46
CA LEU A 67 12.56 11.87 5.55
C LEU A 67 13.34 11.84 4.23
N THR A 68 13.64 13.00 3.63
CA THR A 68 14.36 13.05 2.35
C THR A 68 15.77 12.48 2.46
N ARG A 69 16.49 12.76 3.55
CA ARG A 69 17.82 12.17 3.81
C ARG A 69 17.76 10.67 4.01
N PHE A 70 16.75 10.19 4.73
CA PHE A 70 16.55 8.75 4.93
C PHE A 70 16.25 8.05 3.60
N LEU A 71 15.37 8.60 2.78
CA LEU A 71 15.07 8.06 1.45
C LEU A 71 16.29 8.09 0.52
N ALA A 72 17.10 9.14 0.56
CA ALA A 72 18.32 9.23 -0.24
C ALA A 72 19.30 8.10 0.10
N GLY A 73 19.61 7.89 1.38
CA GLY A 73 20.48 6.77 1.79
C GLY A 73 19.89 5.40 1.50
N ALA A 74 18.57 5.22 1.70
CA ALA A 74 17.91 3.96 1.38
C ALA A 74 17.94 3.64 -0.12
N ASN A 75 17.82 4.66 -0.98
CA ASN A 75 17.95 4.49 -2.42
C ASN A 75 19.39 4.11 -2.82
N GLU A 76 20.40 4.73 -2.21
CA GLU A 76 21.81 4.40 -2.43
C GLU A 76 22.11 2.95 -2.02
N ASP A 77 21.72 2.55 -0.80
CA ASP A 77 21.88 1.17 -0.31
C ASP A 77 21.17 0.14 -1.22
N LYS A 78 19.97 0.50 -1.69
CA LYS A 78 19.19 -0.34 -2.61
C LYS A 78 19.91 -0.49 -3.95
N ALA A 79 20.39 0.61 -4.54
CA ALA A 79 21.11 0.58 -5.80
C ALA A 79 22.41 -0.24 -5.69
N VAL A 80 23.16 -0.11 -4.58
CA VAL A 80 24.35 -0.95 -4.31
C VAL A 80 23.98 -2.43 -4.29
N ALA A 81 22.89 -2.81 -3.63
CA ALA A 81 22.44 -4.20 -3.61
C ALA A 81 22.04 -4.70 -5.00
N GLU A 82 21.30 -3.89 -5.76
CA GLU A 82 20.80 -4.21 -7.10
C GLU A 82 21.92 -4.36 -8.12
N VAL A 83 22.90 -3.44 -8.19
CA VAL A 83 24.04 -3.58 -9.12
C VAL A 83 24.86 -4.84 -8.85
N ASN A 84 25.01 -5.22 -7.58
CA ASN A 84 25.72 -6.45 -7.21
C ASN A 84 24.91 -7.70 -7.57
N SER A 85 23.58 -7.66 -7.39
CA SER A 85 22.68 -8.76 -7.79
C SER A 85 22.71 -8.95 -9.30
N LEU A 86 22.61 -7.85 -10.06
CA LEU A 86 22.62 -7.85 -11.51
C LEU A 86 23.96 -8.33 -12.08
N ALA A 87 25.08 -7.89 -11.50
CA ALA A 87 26.40 -8.41 -11.87
C ALA A 87 26.53 -9.93 -11.65
N ASN A 88 25.90 -10.47 -10.60
CA ASN A 88 25.87 -11.92 -10.39
C ASN A 88 25.00 -12.64 -11.42
N ALA A 89 23.87 -12.06 -11.83
CA ALA A 89 23.04 -12.58 -12.92
C ALA A 89 23.82 -12.63 -14.25
N VAL A 90 24.56 -11.56 -14.57
CA VAL A 90 25.46 -11.52 -15.74
C VAL A 90 26.53 -12.62 -15.66
N ARG A 91 27.20 -12.78 -14.52
CA ARG A 91 28.21 -13.86 -14.35
C ARG A 91 27.61 -15.25 -14.55
N LEU A 92 26.39 -15.46 -14.06
CA LEU A 92 25.69 -16.72 -14.23
C LEU A 92 25.33 -16.96 -15.71
N TYR A 93 24.85 -15.93 -16.41
CA TYR A 93 24.60 -15.97 -17.85
C TYR A 93 25.85 -16.37 -18.64
N ILE A 94 26.99 -15.70 -18.38
CA ILE A 94 28.28 -16.02 -19.03
C ILE A 94 28.65 -17.49 -18.78
N THR A 95 28.52 -17.94 -17.53
CA THR A 95 28.88 -19.31 -17.14
C THR A 95 28.05 -20.37 -17.87
N GLN A 96 26.79 -20.09 -18.16
CA GLN A 96 25.86 -21.06 -18.74
C GLN A 96 25.78 -21.00 -20.27
N ASN A 97 25.93 -19.80 -20.86
CA ASN A 97 25.60 -19.56 -22.27
C ASN A 97 26.82 -19.21 -23.12
N THR A 98 27.96 -18.86 -22.53
CA THR A 98 29.15 -18.45 -23.28
C THR A 98 30.37 -19.30 -22.94
N THR A 99 31.43 -19.17 -23.74
CA THR A 99 32.71 -19.86 -23.50
C THR A 99 33.57 -19.14 -22.45
N GLY A 100 32.94 -18.39 -21.53
CA GLY A 100 33.60 -17.65 -20.45
C GLY A 100 33.93 -16.19 -20.76
N ASN A 101 33.49 -15.64 -21.90
CA ASN A 101 33.59 -14.22 -22.22
C ASN A 101 32.21 -13.64 -22.55
N ILE A 102 32.02 -12.35 -22.30
CA ILE A 102 30.83 -11.59 -22.69
C ILE A 102 31.12 -10.84 -24.00
N ASP A 103 30.11 -10.67 -24.85
CA ASP A 103 30.23 -9.90 -26.09
C ASP A 103 30.15 -8.39 -25.78
N ASP A 104 30.81 -7.56 -26.59
CA ASP A 104 30.82 -6.11 -26.44
C ASP A 104 29.43 -5.49 -26.71
N ASP A 105 28.55 -6.22 -27.40
CA ASP A 105 27.16 -5.81 -27.69
C ASP A 105 26.13 -6.34 -26.67
N PHE A 106 26.57 -6.97 -25.59
CA PHE A 106 25.68 -7.52 -24.58
C PHE A 106 24.88 -6.41 -23.88
N THR A 107 23.60 -6.69 -23.66
CA THR A 107 22.66 -5.80 -22.98
C THR A 107 21.99 -6.52 -21.81
N LEU A 108 21.62 -5.79 -20.76
CA LEU A 108 21.05 -6.38 -19.55
C LEU A 108 19.66 -6.98 -19.79
N GLU A 109 18.97 -6.53 -20.83
CA GLU A 109 17.66 -7.04 -21.26
C GLU A 109 17.71 -8.53 -21.63
N VAL A 110 18.86 -9.04 -22.09
CA VAL A 110 19.06 -10.46 -22.40
C VAL A 110 18.80 -11.34 -21.17
N LEU A 111 18.96 -10.81 -19.96
CA LEU A 111 18.72 -11.53 -18.72
C LEU A 111 17.22 -11.83 -18.47
N LEU A 112 16.32 -11.19 -19.20
CA LEU A 112 14.87 -11.42 -19.14
C LEU A 112 14.38 -12.49 -20.14
N ASP A 113 15.24 -12.93 -21.06
CA ASP A 113 14.87 -13.84 -22.14
C ASP A 113 14.97 -15.31 -21.72
N GLY A 114 14.18 -16.16 -22.37
CA GLY A 114 14.23 -17.63 -22.23
C GLY A 114 13.12 -18.22 -21.34
N ASP A 115 13.11 -19.55 -21.24
CA ASP A 115 12.11 -20.28 -20.43
C ASP A 115 12.41 -20.19 -18.91
N ASP A 116 13.69 -20.06 -18.54
CA ASP A 116 14.17 -19.85 -17.16
C ASP A 116 15.05 -18.58 -17.12
N PRO A 117 14.45 -17.38 -17.08
CA PRO A 117 15.20 -16.12 -17.17
C PRO A 117 15.99 -15.83 -15.89
N TYR A 118 17.09 -15.08 -16.03
CA TYR A 118 17.95 -14.70 -14.91
C TYR A 118 17.37 -13.54 -14.07
N LEU A 119 16.46 -12.77 -14.67
CA LEU A 119 15.66 -11.74 -14.02
C LEU A 119 14.18 -12.01 -14.28
N GLU A 120 13.35 -11.79 -13.26
CA GLU A 120 11.91 -12.03 -13.37
C GLU A 120 11.15 -10.83 -13.95
N ASN A 121 11.65 -9.62 -13.72
CA ASN A 121 10.92 -8.40 -14.04
C ASN A 121 11.81 -7.35 -14.68
N SER A 122 11.30 -6.70 -15.73
CA SER A 122 11.96 -5.54 -16.34
C SER A 122 12.15 -4.37 -15.37
N ALA A 123 11.35 -4.30 -14.30
CA ALA A 123 11.52 -3.31 -13.24
C ALA A 123 12.86 -3.48 -12.49
N ASP A 124 13.45 -4.68 -12.49
CA ASP A 124 14.74 -4.95 -11.85
C ASP A 124 15.91 -4.34 -12.64
N LEU A 125 15.66 -3.86 -13.86
CA LEU A 125 16.60 -3.11 -14.68
C LEU A 125 16.53 -1.60 -14.46
N ILE A 126 15.62 -1.11 -13.60
CA ILE A 126 15.44 0.31 -13.33
C ILE A 126 15.90 0.63 -11.92
N ASP A 127 16.82 1.60 -11.80
CA ASP A 127 17.37 2.05 -10.53
C ASP A 127 16.34 2.81 -9.66
N PRO A 128 16.65 3.09 -8.38
CA PRO A 128 15.75 3.81 -7.47
C PRO A 128 15.40 5.24 -7.89
N TRP A 129 16.14 5.83 -8.83
CA TRP A 129 15.90 7.16 -9.39
C TRP A 129 15.13 7.11 -10.72
N GLY A 130 14.81 5.93 -11.23
CA GLY A 130 14.04 5.71 -12.45
C GLY A 130 14.88 5.69 -13.72
N THR A 131 16.19 5.44 -13.62
CA THR A 131 17.12 5.32 -14.74
C THR A 131 17.45 3.85 -14.96
N PRO A 132 17.52 3.35 -16.21
CA PRO A 132 18.00 2.00 -16.44
C PRO A 132 19.43 1.81 -15.94
N TYR A 133 19.72 0.64 -15.36
CA TYR A 133 21.10 0.22 -15.12
C TYR A 133 21.83 0.09 -16.46
N GLU A 134 23.14 0.36 -16.45
CA GLU A 134 23.99 0.22 -17.62
C GLU A 134 25.07 -0.83 -17.35
N ILE A 135 25.46 -1.53 -18.42
CA ILE A 135 26.63 -2.42 -18.43
C ILE A 135 27.69 -1.86 -19.39
N ILE A 136 28.93 -1.79 -18.92
CA ILE A 136 30.08 -1.36 -19.72
C ILE A 136 31.02 -2.54 -19.92
N ILE A 137 31.39 -2.77 -21.19
CA ILE A 137 32.23 -3.88 -21.64
C ILE A 137 33.28 -3.31 -22.61
N PRO A 138 34.58 -3.52 -22.36
CA PRO A 138 35.15 -3.99 -21.09
C PRO A 138 34.89 -2.98 -19.96
N GLY A 139 34.87 -3.44 -18.70
CA GLY A 139 34.67 -2.56 -17.55
C GLY A 139 35.78 -1.51 -17.39
N GLU A 140 35.43 -0.37 -16.79
CA GLU A 140 36.37 0.69 -16.41
C GLU A 140 37.03 0.43 -15.06
N GLN A 141 36.27 -0.14 -14.11
CA GLN A 141 36.70 -0.49 -12.76
C GLN A 141 37.05 -1.98 -12.64
N ASN A 142 36.25 -2.85 -13.25
CA ASN A 142 36.46 -4.29 -13.26
C ASN A 142 36.99 -4.75 -14.63
N ILE A 143 37.73 -5.87 -14.65
CA ILE A 143 38.43 -6.35 -15.86
C ILE A 143 37.43 -6.80 -16.95
N GLU A 144 36.35 -7.46 -16.57
CA GLU A 144 35.42 -8.10 -17.50
C GLU A 144 34.32 -7.12 -17.94
N PHE A 145 33.53 -6.62 -16.99
CA PHE A 145 32.43 -5.70 -17.24
C PHE A 145 32.12 -4.89 -15.98
N ASP A 146 31.46 -3.75 -16.14
CA ASP A 146 30.88 -2.96 -15.05
C ASP A 146 29.38 -2.85 -15.17
N VAL A 147 28.64 -3.33 -14.17
CA VAL A 147 27.23 -2.95 -13.98
C VAL A 147 27.16 -1.74 -13.06
N MET A 148 26.41 -0.71 -13.47
CA MET A 148 26.32 0.55 -12.74
C MET A 148 24.97 1.26 -12.83
N SER A 149 24.75 2.16 -11.87
CA SER A 149 23.67 3.14 -11.86
C SER A 149 24.26 4.55 -11.82
N TYR A 150 23.68 5.49 -12.57
CA TYR A 150 24.11 6.90 -12.59
C TYR A 150 23.75 7.68 -11.31
N GLY A 151 23.05 7.04 -10.37
CA GLY A 151 22.74 7.68 -9.10
C GLY A 151 21.69 8.80 -9.18
N PRO A 152 21.59 9.63 -8.13
CA PRO A 152 20.63 10.71 -8.03
C PRO A 152 20.67 11.74 -9.15
N ASP A 153 21.85 12.03 -9.71
CA ASP A 153 22.01 13.09 -10.71
C ASP A 153 21.64 12.67 -12.14
N LYS A 154 21.53 11.34 -12.37
CA LYS A 154 21.18 10.68 -13.62
C LYS A 154 22.16 10.93 -14.77
N LYS A 155 23.43 11.18 -14.47
CA LYS A 155 24.46 11.45 -15.47
C LYS A 155 25.62 10.49 -15.28
N PHE A 156 26.04 9.91 -16.39
CA PHE A 156 27.24 9.10 -16.44
C PHE A 156 28.51 9.92 -16.11
N GLY A 157 29.42 9.30 -15.34
CA GLY A 157 30.71 9.86 -14.94
C GLY A 157 30.63 10.75 -13.71
N GLY A 158 29.54 10.67 -12.95
CA GLY A 158 29.33 11.39 -11.70
C GLY A 158 30.14 10.80 -10.54
N GLU A 159 30.31 11.58 -9.46
CA GLU A 159 30.87 11.03 -8.22
C GLU A 159 29.87 10.12 -7.48
N ASP A 160 28.58 10.25 -7.80
CA ASP A 160 27.46 9.49 -7.27
C ASP A 160 27.13 8.22 -8.08
N ASP A 161 27.95 7.89 -9.08
CA ASP A 161 27.85 6.64 -9.83
C ASP A 161 28.14 5.44 -8.93
N ILE A 162 27.20 4.48 -8.93
CA ILE A 162 27.25 3.27 -8.11
C ILE A 162 27.62 2.11 -9.02
N ILE A 163 28.82 1.56 -8.82
CA ILE A 163 29.36 0.46 -9.63
C ILE A 163 29.49 -0.79 -8.74
N HIS A 164 29.10 -1.94 -9.28
CA HIS A 164 29.20 -3.20 -8.54
C HIS A 164 30.65 -3.49 -8.07
N GLY A 165 30.79 -4.07 -6.87
CA GLY A 165 32.10 -4.34 -6.25
C GLY A 165 32.84 -3.12 -5.67
N LYS A 166 32.41 -1.89 -5.97
CA LYS A 166 32.92 -0.66 -5.34
C LYS A 166 32.19 -0.44 -3.99
N ARG A 167 32.95 0.00 -2.97
CA ARG A 167 32.40 0.41 -1.67
C ARG A 167 32.38 1.91 -1.54
#